data_AF-A0A7K4APV2-F1
#
_entry.id   AF-A0A7K4APV2-F1
#
_cell.length_a   1.000
_cell.length_b   1.000
_cell.length_c   1.000
_cell.angle_alpha   90.00
_cell.angle_beta   90.00
_cell.angle_gamma   90.00
#
_symmetry.space_group_name_H-M   'P 1'
#
loop_
_entity.id
_entity.type
_entity.pdbx_description
1 polymer ?
#
loop_
_entity_poly.entity_id
_entity_poly.type
_entity_poly.pdbx_seq_one_letter_code
_entity_poly.pdbx_strand_id
1 'polypeptide(L)'
;MLICINGREMEVSSGASLGDVINGEPHLEGTVIALTRPESSIQKRTAEFEVITSRGSFIVQLNDSDFASKFREFIPKLAGVNIRWQSSKVTAYGAFPSDLEVAREQHFYSRYDCFLALGGFDNSTTYFMIARNDHSGAYGVKGGKFGRVTRGRHLLRRLKEGDRIIEIRPVILELSQRDAFITDDLSTPLEDGMSIDTYVEVELERRSPVSCEQLLVVVGDGRLKITDRTATYTANSQRLDVTLVPELTTVREDGDVTVRHSGLGTGRLYFYRERRQLSPNHNLVGKVKNGQELIRMAPASSEIAIRT
;
A
#
# COMPACT_ATOMS: atom_id res chain seq x y z
N MET A 1 -4.60 -0.44 -24.11
CA MET A 1 -4.28 -0.16 -22.70
C MET A 1 -3.79 -1.45 -22.08
N LEU A 2 -2.80 -1.37 -21.20
CA LEU A 2 -2.21 -2.51 -20.52
C LEU A 2 -2.89 -2.65 -19.16
N ILE A 3 -3.38 -3.84 -18.84
CA ILE A 3 -4.01 -4.15 -17.55
C ILE A 3 -3.36 -5.41 -16.97
N CYS A 4 -3.50 -5.62 -15.66
CA CYS A 4 -3.10 -6.84 -15.00
C CYS A 4 -4.36 -7.61 -14.57
N ILE A 5 -4.56 -8.84 -15.04
CA ILE A 5 -5.67 -9.70 -14.63
C ILE A 5 -5.12 -10.95 -13.95
N ASN A 6 -5.52 -11.17 -12.69
CA ASN A 6 -5.06 -12.30 -11.87
C ASN A 6 -3.52 -12.46 -11.90
N GLY A 7 -2.80 -11.33 -11.81
CA GLY A 7 -1.34 -11.28 -11.86
C GLY A 7 -0.70 -11.38 -13.25
N ARG A 8 -1.48 -11.43 -14.33
CA ARG A 8 -1.00 -11.54 -15.73
C ARG A 8 -1.26 -10.26 -16.51
N GLU A 9 -0.24 -9.73 -17.18
CA GLU A 9 -0.39 -8.55 -18.05
C GLU A 9 -1.16 -8.90 -19.33
N MET A 10 -2.09 -8.03 -19.74
CA MET A 10 -2.91 -8.18 -20.93
C MET A 10 -3.14 -6.84 -21.62
N GLU A 11 -2.95 -6.81 -22.94
CA GLU A 11 -3.31 -5.67 -23.78
C GLU A 11 -4.78 -5.75 -24.19
N VAL A 12 -5.52 -4.67 -23.95
CA VAL A 12 -6.94 -4.56 -24.30
C VAL A 12 -7.22 -3.24 -25.03
N SER A 13 -8.35 -3.19 -25.75
CA SER A 13 -8.78 -1.98 -26.45
C SER A 13 -9.01 -0.82 -25.46
N SER A 14 -8.74 0.41 -25.92
CA SER A 14 -9.02 1.60 -25.10
C SER A 14 -10.53 1.71 -24.85
N GLY A 15 -10.92 1.92 -23.60
CA GLY A 15 -12.34 2.03 -23.21
C GLY A 15 -13.06 0.69 -23.06
N ALA A 16 -12.33 -0.44 -23.01
CA ALA A 16 -12.91 -1.73 -22.70
C ALA A 16 -13.60 -1.72 -21.32
N SER A 17 -14.71 -2.45 -21.23
CA SER A 17 -15.40 -2.71 -19.98
C SER A 17 -14.81 -3.94 -19.26
N LEU A 18 -15.15 -4.10 -17.98
CA LEU A 18 -14.78 -5.30 -17.22
C LEU A 18 -15.26 -6.57 -17.92
N GLY A 19 -16.49 -6.58 -18.46
CA GLY A 19 -17.09 -7.71 -19.16
C GLY A 19 -16.32 -8.14 -20.40
N ASP A 20 -15.76 -7.18 -21.15
CA ASP A 20 -14.94 -7.47 -22.34
C ASP A 20 -13.64 -8.21 -21.99
N VAL A 21 -13.12 -7.92 -20.80
CA VAL A 21 -11.80 -8.37 -20.32
C VAL A 21 -11.85 -9.70 -19.59
N ILE A 22 -12.92 -9.94 -18.82
CA ILE A 22 -13.06 -11.19 -18.06
C ILE A 22 -13.55 -12.36 -18.92
N ASN A 23 -13.94 -12.10 -20.18
CA ASN A 23 -14.46 -13.12 -21.07
C ASN A 23 -13.34 -14.12 -21.43
N GLY A 24 -13.40 -15.32 -20.85
CA GLY A 24 -12.36 -16.35 -20.97
C GLY A 24 -11.42 -16.45 -19.76
N GLU A 25 -11.54 -15.55 -18.79
CA GLU A 25 -10.84 -15.67 -17.51
C GLU A 25 -11.69 -16.42 -16.47
N PRO A 26 -11.04 -17.09 -15.49
CA PRO A 26 -11.65 -17.61 -14.28
C PRO A 26 -12.60 -16.65 -13.56
N HIS A 27 -13.90 -16.74 -13.83
CA HIS A 27 -14.92 -15.97 -13.14
C HIS A 27 -16.19 -16.81 -12.94
N LEU A 28 -16.86 -16.61 -11.82
CA LEU A 28 -18.14 -17.24 -11.51
C LEU A 28 -19.21 -16.16 -11.38
N GLU A 29 -20.30 -16.28 -12.14
CA GLU A 29 -21.39 -15.30 -12.12
C GLU A 29 -21.95 -15.10 -10.70
N GLY A 30 -22.22 -13.85 -10.33
CA GLY A 30 -22.67 -13.47 -8.98
C GLY A 30 -21.56 -13.44 -7.92
N THR A 31 -20.31 -13.73 -8.29
CA THR A 31 -19.16 -13.44 -7.43
C THR A 31 -18.63 -12.04 -7.69
N VAL A 32 -18.17 -11.38 -6.65
CA VAL A 32 -17.61 -10.04 -6.77
C VAL A 32 -16.16 -10.09 -7.28
N ILE A 33 -15.73 -9.00 -7.92
CA ILE A 33 -14.41 -8.81 -8.53
C ILE A 33 -13.75 -7.60 -7.86
N ALA A 34 -12.43 -7.65 -7.65
CA ALA A 34 -11.67 -6.52 -7.13
C ALA A 34 -10.95 -5.82 -8.28
N LEU A 35 -11.09 -4.49 -8.33
CA LEU A 35 -10.34 -3.63 -9.23
C LEU A 35 -9.44 -2.73 -8.40
N THR A 36 -8.16 -2.70 -8.75
CA THR A 36 -7.15 -1.81 -8.17
C THR A 36 -6.65 -0.87 -9.25
N ARG A 37 -6.72 0.44 -8.99
CA ARG A 37 -6.19 1.47 -9.89
C ARG A 37 -4.66 1.35 -9.99
N PRO A 38 -4.06 1.80 -11.11
CA PRO A 38 -2.61 1.78 -11.28
C PRO A 38 -1.88 2.45 -10.13
N GLU A 39 -0.73 1.90 -9.77
CA GLU A 39 0.13 2.48 -8.74
C GLU A 39 0.37 3.96 -8.99
N SER A 40 0.66 4.38 -10.23
CA SER A 40 0.89 5.79 -10.59
C SER A 40 -0.26 6.72 -10.17
N SER A 41 -1.52 6.29 -10.26
CA SER A 41 -2.69 7.02 -9.78
C SER A 41 -2.77 7.06 -8.26
N ILE A 42 -2.36 5.99 -7.59
CA ILE A 42 -2.28 5.91 -6.12
C ILE A 42 -1.12 6.80 -5.60
N GLN A 43 0.03 6.79 -6.26
CA GLN A 43 1.20 7.60 -5.95
C GLN A 43 0.89 9.11 -6.03
N LYS A 44 0.09 9.55 -7.02
CA LYS A 44 -0.37 10.94 -7.11
C LYS A 44 -1.23 11.37 -5.92
N ARG A 45 -1.92 10.42 -5.28
CA ARG A 45 -2.91 10.69 -4.22
C ARG A 45 -2.34 10.59 -2.82
N THR A 46 -1.25 9.84 -2.60
CA THR A 46 -0.65 9.81 -1.27
C THR A 46 -0.02 11.16 -0.91
N ALA A 47 -0.18 11.52 0.36
CA ALA A 47 0.51 12.65 0.97
C ALA A 47 1.78 12.21 1.70
N GLU A 48 2.01 10.91 1.90
CA GLU A 48 3.16 10.41 2.66
C GLU A 48 4.22 9.79 1.75
N PHE A 49 5.48 10.18 1.97
CA PHE A 49 6.63 9.69 1.24
C PHE A 49 7.71 9.23 2.20
N GLU A 50 8.21 8.02 1.98
CA GLU A 50 9.39 7.49 2.64
C GLU A 50 10.64 8.00 1.92
N VAL A 51 11.45 8.78 2.63
CA VAL A 51 12.77 9.20 2.18
C VAL A 51 13.79 8.23 2.74
N ILE A 52 14.36 7.40 1.87
CA ILE A 52 15.39 6.42 2.20
C ILE A 52 16.75 7.08 2.03
N THR A 53 17.58 7.00 3.07
CA THR A 53 18.93 7.56 3.08
C THR A 53 19.98 6.49 3.38
N SER A 54 21.26 6.83 3.18
CA SER A 54 22.40 5.99 3.60
C SER A 54 22.44 5.64 5.09
N ARG A 55 21.61 6.27 5.94
CA ARG A 55 21.55 6.05 7.40
C ARG A 55 20.25 5.40 7.89
N GLY A 56 19.30 5.14 7.01
CA GLY A 56 17.94 4.70 7.33
C GLY A 56 16.89 5.56 6.63
N SER A 57 15.61 5.38 6.98
CA SER A 57 14.50 6.11 6.36
C SER A 57 13.71 6.97 7.35
N PHE A 58 13.02 7.98 6.81
CA PHE A 58 12.06 8.80 7.53
C PHE A 58 10.86 9.13 6.63
N ILE A 59 9.72 9.47 7.23
CA ILE A 59 8.50 9.77 6.47
C ILE A 59 8.24 11.27 6.47
N VAL A 60 8.03 11.81 5.28
CA VAL A 60 7.55 13.18 5.05
C VAL A 60 6.08 13.11 4.69
N GLN A 61 5.24 13.83 5.43
CA GLN A 61 3.86 14.11 5.06
C GLN A 61 3.81 15.47 4.36
N LEU A 62 3.28 15.49 3.14
CA LEU A 62 3.08 16.68 2.34
C LEU A 62 1.87 17.47 2.85
N ASN A 63 1.93 18.79 2.68
CA ASN A 63 0.81 19.70 2.90
C ASN A 63 0.08 20.00 1.59
N ASP A 64 -0.96 20.82 1.63
CA ASP A 64 -1.77 21.20 0.47
C ASP A 64 -1.21 22.40 -0.31
N SER A 65 0.10 22.69 -0.21
CA SER A 65 0.72 23.84 -0.89
C SER A 65 1.16 23.51 -2.32
N ASP A 66 1.30 24.54 -3.16
CA ASP A 66 1.88 24.36 -4.51
C ASP A 66 3.31 23.80 -4.47
N PHE A 67 4.04 24.04 -3.38
CA PHE A 67 5.38 23.45 -3.18
C PHE A 67 5.33 21.95 -2.94
N ALA A 68 4.22 21.39 -2.44
CA ALA A 68 4.02 19.94 -2.37
C ALA A 68 3.91 19.30 -3.76
N SER A 69 3.25 19.97 -4.70
CA SER A 69 3.24 19.56 -6.11
C SER A 69 4.64 19.64 -6.72
N LYS A 70 5.37 20.76 -6.50
CA LYS A 70 6.76 20.91 -6.93
C LYS A 70 7.70 19.87 -6.33
N PHE A 71 7.53 19.52 -5.06
CA PHE A 71 8.32 18.45 -4.44
C PHE A 71 8.13 17.12 -5.17
N ARG A 72 6.88 16.75 -5.52
CA ARG A 72 6.59 15.53 -6.30
C ARG A 72 7.29 15.56 -7.66
N GLU A 73 7.27 16.69 -8.37
CA GLU A 73 7.99 16.88 -9.63
C GLU A 73 9.51 16.73 -9.49
N PHE A 74 10.07 17.09 -8.32
CA PHE A 74 11.50 17.04 -8.07
C PHE A 74 11.98 15.71 -7.49
N ILE A 75 11.11 14.79 -7.08
CA ILE A 75 11.50 13.46 -6.57
C ILE A 75 12.52 12.75 -7.47
N PRO A 76 12.34 12.68 -8.81
CA PRO A 76 13.32 12.02 -9.69
C PRO A 76 14.71 12.67 -9.66
N LYS A 77 14.80 13.95 -9.32
CA LYS A 77 16.06 14.71 -9.23
C LYS A 77 16.76 14.52 -7.87
N LEU A 78 16.08 13.97 -6.87
CA LEU A 78 16.59 13.86 -5.50
C LEU A 78 17.35 12.54 -5.25
N ALA A 79 17.17 11.53 -6.10
CA ALA A 79 17.93 10.29 -6.00
C ALA A 79 19.44 10.56 -6.15
N GLY A 80 20.24 10.07 -5.20
CA GLY A 80 21.69 10.27 -5.16
C GLY A 80 22.16 11.63 -4.62
N VAL A 81 21.25 12.60 -4.43
CA VAL A 81 21.58 13.91 -3.87
C VAL A 81 22.02 13.77 -2.41
N ASN A 82 23.10 14.45 -2.06
CA ASN A 82 23.69 14.40 -0.72
C ASN A 82 23.37 15.65 0.11
N ILE A 83 23.54 15.53 1.43
CA ILE A 83 23.57 16.69 2.33
C ILE A 83 24.82 17.51 2.00
N ARG A 84 24.64 18.72 1.49
CA ARG A 84 25.74 19.65 1.15
C ARG A 84 26.23 20.42 2.36
N TRP A 85 25.31 20.80 3.23
CA TRP A 85 25.62 21.52 4.44
C TRP A 85 24.56 21.29 5.50
N GLN A 86 24.98 21.42 6.75
CA GLN A 86 24.12 21.29 7.90
C GLN A 86 24.45 22.37 8.94
N SER A 87 23.42 22.90 9.60
CA SER A 87 23.59 23.85 10.70
C SER A 87 22.77 23.41 11.91
N SER A 88 22.79 24.21 12.98
CA SER A 88 21.87 24.02 14.11
C SER A 88 20.40 24.21 13.70
N LYS A 89 20.12 24.96 12.61
CA LYS A 89 18.76 25.30 12.17
C LYS A 89 18.23 24.37 11.08
N VAL A 90 19.06 23.89 10.17
CA VAL A 90 18.60 23.17 8.97
C VAL A 90 19.58 22.08 8.53
N THR A 91 19.05 21.10 7.80
CA THR A 91 19.81 20.13 6.99
C THR A 91 19.44 20.36 5.52
N ALA A 92 20.43 20.53 4.63
CA ALA A 92 20.18 20.84 3.22
C ALA A 92 20.72 19.76 2.27
N TYR A 93 19.82 19.08 1.56
CA TYR A 93 20.14 18.19 0.45
C TYR A 93 20.12 18.97 -0.86
N GLY A 94 21.17 18.84 -1.66
CA GLY A 94 21.27 19.55 -2.94
C GLY A 94 22.67 19.48 -3.57
N ALA A 95 23.03 20.41 -4.44
CA ALA A 95 22.12 21.32 -5.14
C ALA A 95 21.58 20.64 -6.42
N PHE A 96 20.39 21.04 -6.87
CA PHE A 96 19.82 20.63 -8.16
C PHE A 96 19.12 21.81 -8.84
N PRO A 97 19.00 21.84 -10.18
CA PRO A 97 18.33 22.93 -10.88
C PRO A 97 16.80 22.82 -10.80
N SER A 98 16.13 23.97 -10.65
CA SER A 98 14.67 24.09 -10.65
C SER A 98 14.17 25.35 -11.37
N ASP A 99 12.85 25.45 -11.51
CA ASP A 99 12.11 26.59 -12.04
C ASP A 99 11.46 27.46 -10.94
N LEU A 100 11.88 27.29 -9.68
CA LEU A 100 11.29 28.03 -8.56
C LEU A 100 11.56 29.53 -8.67
N GLU A 101 10.54 30.33 -8.36
CA GLU A 101 10.65 31.78 -8.31
C GLU A 101 11.50 32.24 -7.10
N VAL A 102 12.38 33.20 -7.37
CA VAL A 102 13.24 33.80 -6.36
C VAL A 102 12.43 34.74 -5.47
N ALA A 103 12.49 34.53 -4.16
CA ALA A 103 11.92 35.45 -3.17
C ALA A 103 12.95 35.77 -2.07
N ARG A 104 12.89 37.00 -1.54
CA ARG A 104 13.81 37.48 -0.49
C ARG A 104 13.17 37.64 0.88
N GLU A 105 11.89 37.30 0.97
CA GLU A 105 11.11 37.42 2.19
C GLU A 105 11.57 36.43 3.26
N GLN A 106 11.43 36.82 4.52
CA GLN A 106 11.68 35.96 5.66
C GLN A 106 10.42 35.19 6.02
N HIS A 107 10.55 33.90 6.28
CA HIS A 107 9.45 33.05 6.72
C HIS A 107 9.83 32.29 7.99
N PHE A 108 8.83 31.98 8.81
CA PHE A 108 9.00 31.16 10.00
C PHE A 108 8.91 29.68 9.65
N TYR A 109 9.80 28.85 10.20
CA TYR A 109 9.87 27.40 10.04
C TYR A 109 9.86 26.74 11.40
N SER A 110 8.96 25.80 11.61
CA SER A 110 8.94 24.96 12.80
C SER A 110 9.86 23.77 12.59
N ARG A 111 10.41 23.25 13.69
CA ARG A 111 11.20 22.03 13.72
C ARG A 111 10.48 20.90 12.99
N TYR A 112 11.19 20.23 12.09
CA TYR A 112 10.72 19.18 11.19
C TYR A 112 9.94 19.63 9.96
N ASP A 113 9.73 20.93 9.74
CA ASP A 113 9.22 21.42 8.46
C ASP A 113 10.20 21.05 7.34
N CYS A 114 9.66 20.57 6.23
CA CYS A 114 10.38 20.31 5.00
C CYS A 114 10.04 21.41 3.99
N PHE A 115 11.07 22.01 3.37
CA PHE A 115 10.88 23.16 2.50
C PHE A 115 11.95 23.23 1.39
N LEU A 116 11.58 23.85 0.27
CA LEU A 116 12.47 24.14 -0.84
C LEU A 116 13.15 25.50 -0.63
N ALA A 117 14.41 25.59 -1.05
CA ALA A 117 15.24 26.77 -0.87
C ALA A 117 16.19 26.96 -2.06
N LEU A 118 16.58 28.20 -2.34
CA LEU A 118 17.56 28.56 -3.37
C LEU A 118 18.84 29.07 -2.72
N GLY A 119 19.96 28.41 -2.99
CA GLY A 119 21.28 28.90 -2.60
C GLY A 119 21.60 30.19 -3.35
N GLY A 120 22.09 31.21 -2.65
CA GLY A 120 22.50 32.46 -3.29
C GLY A 120 21.39 33.18 -4.08
N PHE A 121 20.11 32.83 -3.86
CA PHE A 121 18.98 33.31 -4.66
C PHE A 121 19.05 32.92 -6.14
N ASP A 122 19.64 31.76 -6.44
CA ASP A 122 19.79 31.21 -7.78
C ASP A 122 19.03 29.88 -7.94
N ASN A 123 18.11 29.82 -8.90
CA ASN A 123 17.28 28.64 -9.19
C ASN A 123 18.07 27.47 -9.79
N SER A 124 19.30 27.69 -10.25
CA SER A 124 20.25 26.63 -10.60
C SER A 124 20.73 25.85 -9.38
N THR A 125 20.61 26.43 -8.17
CA THR A 125 21.07 25.84 -6.90
C THR A 125 19.93 25.63 -5.89
N THR A 126 19.01 24.74 -6.22
CA THR A 126 17.89 24.39 -5.35
C THR A 126 18.26 23.33 -4.32
N TYR A 127 17.67 23.44 -3.13
CA TYR A 127 17.86 22.52 -2.03
C TYR A 127 16.52 22.02 -1.49
N PHE A 128 16.48 20.74 -1.13
CA PHE A 128 15.50 20.16 -0.23
C PHE A 128 16.03 20.33 1.20
N MET A 129 15.32 21.09 2.03
CA MET A 129 15.74 21.39 3.40
C MET A 129 14.78 20.81 4.44
N ILE A 130 15.35 20.44 5.59
CA ILE A 130 14.60 20.03 6.78
C ILE A 130 14.99 20.96 7.93
N ALA A 131 14.00 21.61 8.54
CA ALA A 131 14.19 22.40 9.75
C ALA A 131 14.54 21.51 10.94
N ARG A 132 15.64 21.79 11.62
CA ARG A 132 16.11 21.09 12.82
C ARG A 132 15.62 21.73 14.11
N ASN A 133 15.28 23.02 14.07
CA ASN A 133 14.76 23.84 15.17
C ASN A 133 13.81 24.90 14.63
N ASP A 134 13.01 25.50 15.52
CA ASP A 134 12.16 26.64 15.18
C ASP A 134 13.02 27.87 14.87
N HIS A 135 12.79 28.52 13.74
CA HIS A 135 13.53 29.71 13.32
C HIS A 135 12.81 30.47 12.22
N SER A 136 13.17 31.75 12.05
CA SER A 136 12.82 32.53 10.86
C SER A 136 14.04 32.72 9.96
N GLY A 137 13.85 32.62 8.64
CA GLY A 137 14.94 32.76 7.67
C GLY A 137 14.43 33.12 6.27
N ALA A 138 15.29 33.76 5.47
CA ALA A 138 15.06 34.03 4.06
C ALA A 138 15.86 33.02 3.24
N TYR A 139 15.18 32.07 2.60
CA TYR A 139 15.80 30.92 1.93
C TYR A 139 15.60 30.93 0.41
N GLY A 140 15.34 32.09 -0.19
CA GLY A 140 15.32 32.25 -1.64
C GLY A 140 14.01 31.85 -2.32
N VAL A 141 13.01 31.38 -1.57
CA VAL A 141 11.69 30.97 -2.07
C VAL A 141 10.62 31.52 -1.11
N LYS A 142 9.43 31.82 -1.63
CA LYS A 142 8.28 32.35 -0.87
C LYS A 142 7.72 31.30 0.11
N GLY A 143 8.41 31.10 1.24
CA GLY A 143 8.12 30.09 2.25
C GLY A 143 8.64 28.70 1.87
N GLY A 144 8.35 28.23 0.66
CA GLY A 144 8.88 26.96 0.12
C GLY A 144 8.42 25.69 0.85
N LYS A 145 7.57 25.80 1.86
CA LYS A 145 7.14 24.67 2.71
C LYS A 145 6.20 23.75 1.95
N PHE A 146 6.59 22.48 1.87
CA PHE A 146 5.81 21.45 1.19
C PHE A 146 5.37 20.32 2.11
N GLY A 147 5.87 20.26 3.35
CA GLY A 147 5.51 19.17 4.24
C GLY A 147 6.27 19.18 5.56
N ARG A 148 6.21 18.04 6.26
CA ARG A 148 6.85 17.85 7.57
C ARG A 148 7.28 16.40 7.77
N VAL A 149 8.38 16.18 8.49
CA VAL A 149 8.76 14.83 8.96
C VAL A 149 7.81 14.37 10.08
N THR A 150 7.05 13.31 9.83
CA THR A 150 6.09 12.73 10.78
C THR A 150 6.66 11.52 11.52
N ARG A 151 7.37 10.63 10.80
CA ARG A 151 7.98 9.41 11.35
C ARG A 151 9.49 9.36 11.05
N GLY A 152 10.24 8.60 11.85
CA GLY A 152 11.70 8.51 11.69
C GLY A 152 12.49 9.73 12.18
N ARG A 153 11.87 10.64 12.98
CA ARG A 153 12.52 11.89 13.46
C ARG A 153 13.85 11.68 14.19
N HIS A 154 14.02 10.53 14.86
CA HIS A 154 15.26 10.18 15.55
C HIS A 154 16.47 10.10 14.59
N LEU A 155 16.23 9.74 13.31
CA LEU A 155 17.24 9.66 12.27
C LEU A 155 17.83 11.04 11.94
N LEU A 156 17.03 12.12 12.02
CA LEU A 156 17.47 13.47 11.65
C LEU A 156 18.67 13.96 12.48
N ARG A 157 18.82 13.47 13.71
CA ARG A 157 19.98 13.76 14.58
C ARG A 157 21.25 13.04 14.14
N ARG A 158 21.12 11.96 13.38
CA ARG A 158 22.23 11.08 12.94
C ARG A 158 22.72 11.41 11.54
N LEU A 159 21.93 12.14 10.75
CA LEU A 159 22.30 12.60 9.41
C LEU A 159 23.50 13.54 9.46
N LYS A 160 24.47 13.33 8.56
CA LYS A 160 25.69 14.11 8.42
C LYS A 160 25.88 14.59 6.98
N GLU A 161 26.68 15.63 6.81
CA GLU A 161 27.13 16.06 5.48
C GLU A 161 27.71 14.88 4.70
N GLY A 162 27.37 14.78 3.41
CA GLY A 162 27.71 13.66 2.55
C GLY A 162 26.73 12.48 2.56
N ASP A 163 25.87 12.32 3.57
CA ASP A 163 24.81 11.30 3.53
C ASP A 163 23.85 11.57 2.37
N ARG A 164 23.38 10.50 1.72
CA ARG A 164 22.65 10.57 0.43
C ARG A 164 21.21 10.12 0.58
N ILE A 165 20.33 10.73 -0.20
CA ILE A 165 19.03 10.14 -0.52
C ILE A 165 19.29 9.00 -1.51
N ILE A 166 18.89 7.80 -1.12
CA ILE A 166 18.94 6.60 -1.98
C ILE A 166 17.71 6.61 -2.89
N GLU A 167 16.54 6.79 -2.29
CA GLU A 167 15.24 6.71 -2.97
C GLU A 167 14.21 7.52 -2.18
N ILE A 168 13.20 8.05 -2.86
CA ILE A 168 11.99 8.58 -2.25
C ILE A 168 10.81 7.84 -2.88
N ARG A 169 10.05 7.12 -2.06
CA ARG A 169 8.91 6.35 -2.53
C ARG A 169 7.64 6.71 -1.77
N PRO A 170 6.47 6.67 -2.42
CA PRO A 170 5.20 6.90 -1.74
C PRO A 170 4.95 5.82 -0.68
N VAL A 171 4.42 6.22 0.47
CA VAL A 171 3.91 5.27 1.47
C VAL A 171 2.45 5.00 1.17
N ILE A 172 2.15 3.76 0.85
CA ILE A 172 0.79 3.25 0.70
C ILE A 172 0.51 2.43 1.96
N LEU A 173 -0.21 3.02 2.92
CA LEU A 173 -0.53 2.34 4.19
C LEU A 173 -1.69 1.35 4.03
N GLU A 174 -2.73 1.76 3.28
CA GLU A 174 -3.86 0.93 2.85
C GLU A 174 -4.39 1.50 1.54
N LEU A 175 -4.82 0.64 0.62
CA LEU A 175 -5.59 1.08 -0.54
C LEU A 175 -6.93 1.62 -0.04
N SER A 176 -7.23 2.89 -0.31
CA SER A 176 -8.56 3.42 -0.01
C SER A 176 -9.61 2.79 -0.94
N GLN A 177 -10.90 2.94 -0.64
CA GLN A 177 -11.97 2.57 -1.60
C GLN A 177 -11.86 3.32 -2.96
N ARG A 178 -11.05 4.39 -3.02
CA ARG A 178 -10.74 5.10 -4.26
C ARG A 178 -9.52 4.54 -4.98
N ASP A 179 -8.72 3.71 -4.33
CA ASP A 179 -7.54 3.07 -4.92
C ASP A 179 -7.85 1.66 -5.36
N ALA A 180 -8.68 0.95 -4.59
CA ALA A 180 -9.28 -0.31 -5.01
C ALA A 180 -10.75 -0.36 -4.62
N PHE A 181 -11.56 -1.12 -5.34
CA PHE A 181 -12.98 -1.30 -5.03
C PHE A 181 -13.47 -2.66 -5.51
N ILE A 182 -14.60 -3.08 -4.96
CA ILE A 182 -15.28 -4.32 -5.32
C ILE A 182 -16.47 -3.98 -6.22
N THR A 183 -16.68 -4.76 -7.28
CA THR A 183 -17.85 -4.66 -8.15
C THR A 183 -18.27 -6.04 -8.66
N ASP A 184 -19.55 -6.19 -8.97
CA ASP A 184 -20.12 -7.26 -9.80
C ASP A 184 -20.65 -6.71 -11.13
N ASP A 185 -20.55 -5.40 -11.36
CA ASP A 185 -21.00 -4.73 -12.57
C ASP A 185 -19.98 -4.88 -13.70
N LEU A 186 -20.30 -5.76 -14.65
CA LEU A 186 -19.48 -6.02 -15.83
C LEU A 186 -19.40 -4.83 -16.79
N SER A 187 -20.27 -3.83 -16.67
CA SER A 187 -20.19 -2.60 -17.47
C SER A 187 -19.17 -1.59 -16.96
N THR A 188 -18.52 -1.88 -15.83
CA THR A 188 -17.49 -1.01 -15.22
C THR A 188 -16.40 -0.67 -16.25
N PRO A 189 -16.15 0.62 -16.54
CA PRO A 189 -15.10 1.03 -17.46
C PRO A 189 -13.71 0.84 -16.84
N LEU A 190 -12.76 0.34 -17.64
CA LEU A 190 -11.40 0.13 -17.19
C LEU A 190 -10.47 1.28 -17.59
N GLU A 191 -9.48 1.55 -16.73
CA GLU A 191 -8.41 2.53 -16.94
C GLU A 191 -7.09 1.79 -17.24
N ASP A 192 -6.20 2.43 -18.00
CA ASP A 192 -4.86 1.91 -18.29
C ASP A 192 -4.06 1.70 -16.98
N GLY A 193 -3.42 0.54 -16.86
CA GLY A 193 -2.66 0.12 -15.68
C GLY A 193 -3.49 -0.40 -14.51
N MET A 194 -4.81 -0.58 -14.65
CA MET A 194 -5.62 -1.25 -13.62
C MET A 194 -5.22 -2.72 -13.42
N SER A 195 -5.32 -3.19 -12.18
CA SER A 195 -5.23 -4.59 -11.79
C SER A 195 -6.61 -5.13 -11.43
N ILE A 196 -6.91 -6.37 -11.83
CA ILE A 196 -8.21 -7.02 -11.69
C ILE A 196 -7.99 -8.40 -11.07
N ASP A 197 -8.61 -8.66 -9.92
CA ASP A 197 -8.64 -9.98 -9.29
C ASP A 197 -10.06 -10.56 -9.40
N THR A 198 -10.21 -11.62 -10.20
CA THR A 198 -11.51 -12.28 -10.42
C THR A 198 -11.73 -13.48 -9.51
N TYR A 199 -10.66 -14.00 -8.88
CA TYR A 199 -10.73 -15.11 -7.94
C TYR A 199 -9.62 -15.04 -6.88
N VAL A 200 -9.84 -15.75 -5.77
CA VAL A 200 -8.82 -16.00 -4.74
C VAL A 200 -8.16 -17.35 -5.02
N GLU A 201 -6.85 -17.41 -5.01
CA GLU A 201 -6.11 -18.67 -5.07
C GLU A 201 -5.50 -18.98 -3.72
N VAL A 202 -5.72 -20.18 -3.19
CA VAL A 202 -5.16 -20.62 -1.91
C VAL A 202 -4.27 -21.83 -2.14
N GLU A 203 -2.95 -21.67 -1.93
CA GLU A 203 -2.04 -22.80 -1.88
C GLU A 203 -2.29 -23.59 -0.58
N LEU A 204 -2.75 -24.83 -0.71
CA LEU A 204 -3.08 -25.71 0.43
C LEU A 204 -1.82 -26.20 1.18
N GLU A 205 -1.91 -26.22 2.51
CA GLU A 205 -0.87 -26.75 3.39
C GLU A 205 -1.00 -28.26 3.54
N ARG A 206 -0.11 -28.99 2.87
CA ARG A 206 -0.11 -30.47 2.84
C ARG A 206 0.04 -31.13 4.22
N ARG A 207 0.58 -30.41 5.21
CA ARG A 207 0.70 -30.90 6.61
C ARG A 207 -0.61 -30.81 7.40
N SER A 208 -1.65 -30.21 6.83
CA SER A 208 -2.97 -30.08 7.44
C SER A 208 -4.08 -30.63 6.53
N PRO A 209 -4.02 -31.90 6.11
CA PRO A 209 -4.95 -32.46 5.14
C PRO A 209 -6.42 -32.38 5.61
N VAL A 210 -6.72 -32.63 6.88
CA VAL A 210 -8.10 -32.60 7.39
C VAL A 210 -8.66 -31.18 7.38
N SER A 211 -7.81 -30.19 7.68
CA SER A 211 -8.16 -28.78 7.59
C SER A 211 -8.34 -28.30 6.16
N CYS A 212 -7.54 -28.82 5.21
CA CYS A 212 -7.69 -28.54 3.79
C CYS A 212 -9.02 -29.07 3.25
N GLU A 213 -9.42 -30.28 3.64
CA GLU A 213 -10.72 -30.86 3.28
C GLU A 213 -11.87 -29.95 3.74
N GLN A 214 -11.79 -29.35 4.93
CA GLN A 214 -12.81 -28.41 5.38
C GLN A 214 -12.91 -27.17 4.48
N LEU A 215 -11.79 -26.63 3.98
CA LEU A 215 -11.82 -25.56 2.99
C LEU A 215 -12.50 -26.03 1.71
N LEU A 216 -12.10 -27.19 1.17
CA LEU A 216 -12.67 -27.77 -0.05
C LEU A 216 -14.18 -28.01 0.08
N VAL A 217 -14.64 -28.52 1.22
CA VAL A 217 -16.06 -28.71 1.53
C VAL A 217 -16.79 -27.37 1.60
N VAL A 218 -16.22 -26.34 2.23
CA VAL A 218 -16.88 -25.03 2.32
C VAL A 218 -16.98 -24.37 0.95
N VAL A 219 -15.93 -24.46 0.13
CA VAL A 219 -15.89 -23.77 -1.17
C VAL A 219 -16.66 -24.51 -2.26
N GLY A 220 -16.85 -25.82 -2.12
CA GLY A 220 -17.65 -26.65 -3.04
C GLY A 220 -17.31 -26.39 -4.51
N ASP A 221 -18.24 -25.75 -5.23
CA ASP A 221 -18.12 -25.40 -6.65
C ASP A 221 -17.21 -24.18 -6.92
N GLY A 222 -16.23 -23.92 -6.05
CA GLY A 222 -15.30 -22.79 -6.15
C GLY A 222 -15.88 -21.45 -5.70
N ARG A 223 -16.87 -21.46 -4.79
CA ARG A 223 -17.50 -20.24 -4.24
C ARG A 223 -17.31 -20.15 -2.74
N LEU A 224 -16.87 -19.00 -2.25
CA LEU A 224 -16.80 -18.71 -0.83
C LEU A 224 -17.72 -17.54 -0.46
N LYS A 225 -18.69 -17.79 0.42
CA LYS A 225 -19.49 -16.71 1.00
C LYS A 225 -18.72 -16.02 2.13
N ILE A 226 -18.65 -14.70 2.12
CA ILE A 226 -18.09 -13.94 3.23
C ILE A 226 -19.17 -13.76 4.29
N THR A 227 -18.97 -14.35 5.47
CA THR A 227 -19.94 -14.27 6.57
C THR A 227 -19.61 -13.17 7.57
N ASP A 228 -18.34 -12.81 7.69
CA ASP A 228 -17.86 -11.84 8.66
C ASP A 228 -16.58 -11.17 8.17
N ARG A 229 -16.39 -9.91 8.56
CA ARG A 229 -15.22 -9.10 8.22
C ARG A 229 -14.84 -8.23 9.41
N THR A 230 -13.57 -8.32 9.80
CA THR A 230 -12.97 -7.47 10.82
C THR A 230 -11.74 -6.75 10.25
N ALA A 231 -11.10 -5.90 11.05
CA ALA A 231 -9.83 -5.30 10.67
C ALA A 231 -8.73 -6.35 10.38
N THR A 232 -8.80 -7.52 11.02
CA THR A 232 -7.69 -8.48 11.04
C THR A 232 -7.92 -9.74 10.21
N TYR A 233 -9.17 -10.02 9.86
CA TYR A 233 -9.54 -11.18 9.07
C TYR A 233 -10.88 -11.02 8.37
N THR A 234 -11.04 -11.78 7.29
CA THR A 234 -12.32 -12.10 6.65
C THR A 234 -12.65 -13.57 6.95
N ALA A 235 -13.92 -13.95 7.12
CA ALA A 235 -14.26 -15.31 7.55
C ALA A 235 -15.51 -15.90 6.87
N ASN A 236 -15.52 -17.23 6.75
CA ASN A 236 -16.70 -18.03 6.41
C ASN A 236 -17.10 -18.89 7.60
N SER A 237 -18.40 -18.86 7.94
CA SER A 237 -19.00 -19.54 9.09
C SER A 237 -20.12 -20.50 8.65
N GLN A 238 -20.01 -21.06 7.44
CA GLN A 238 -20.92 -22.08 6.92
C GLN A 238 -20.32 -23.48 7.09
N ARG A 239 -21.17 -24.51 7.00
CA ARG A 239 -20.76 -25.93 7.10
C ARG A 239 -19.87 -26.22 8.32
N LEU A 240 -20.31 -25.74 9.48
CA LEU A 240 -19.59 -25.87 10.76
C LEU A 240 -19.78 -27.24 11.45
N ASP A 241 -20.69 -28.07 10.94
CA ASP A 241 -20.89 -29.43 11.43
C ASP A 241 -19.78 -30.35 10.91
N VAL A 242 -18.60 -30.21 11.51
CA VAL A 242 -17.36 -30.89 11.13
C VAL A 242 -16.59 -31.29 12.38
N THR A 243 -15.96 -32.45 12.32
CA THR A 243 -14.97 -32.87 13.31
C THR A 243 -13.58 -32.64 12.74
N LEU A 244 -12.79 -31.80 13.41
CA LEU A 244 -11.41 -31.49 13.03
C LEU A 244 -10.45 -32.00 14.10
N VAL A 245 -9.24 -32.35 13.68
CA VAL A 245 -8.14 -32.75 14.57
C VAL A 245 -7.11 -31.63 14.64
N PRO A 246 -6.31 -31.53 15.72
CA PRO A 246 -5.18 -30.62 15.75
C PRO A 246 -4.18 -30.96 14.64
N GLU A 247 -3.82 -29.97 13.82
CA GLU A 247 -2.82 -30.08 12.75
C GLU A 247 -1.82 -28.91 12.89
N LEU A 248 -1.13 -28.54 11.80
CA LEU A 248 -0.09 -27.53 11.86
C LEU A 248 -0.64 -26.20 12.40
N THR A 249 -0.04 -25.73 13.48
CA THR A 249 -0.39 -24.45 14.12
C THR A 249 0.81 -23.51 14.03
N THR A 250 0.60 -22.31 13.51
CA THR A 250 1.66 -21.29 13.33
C THR A 250 1.21 -19.92 13.83
N VAL A 251 2.16 -18.97 13.86
CA VAL A 251 1.79 -17.55 13.84
C VAL A 251 0.98 -17.30 12.56
N ARG A 252 -0.06 -16.47 12.67
CA ARG A 252 -1.01 -16.23 11.58
C ARG A 252 -0.60 -14.93 10.92
N GLU A 253 0.00 -15.03 9.74
CA GLU A 253 0.53 -13.91 8.98
C GLU A 253 -0.53 -13.38 7.98
N ASP A 254 -0.25 -12.24 7.36
CA ASP A 254 -1.10 -11.73 6.27
C ASP A 254 -1.15 -12.73 5.10
N GLY A 255 -2.36 -13.00 4.60
CA GLY A 255 -2.63 -13.99 3.57
C GLY A 255 -2.79 -15.43 4.07
N ASP A 256 -2.57 -15.72 5.35
CA ASP A 256 -2.77 -17.07 5.88
C ASP A 256 -4.26 -17.41 5.95
N VAL A 257 -4.60 -18.62 5.53
CA VAL A 257 -5.92 -19.22 5.70
C VAL A 257 -5.84 -20.21 6.84
N THR A 258 -6.73 -20.09 7.82
CA THR A 258 -6.81 -21.04 8.95
C THR A 258 -8.23 -21.53 9.16
N VAL A 259 -8.35 -22.69 9.79
CA VAL A 259 -9.61 -23.20 10.30
C VAL A 259 -9.52 -23.33 11.81
N ARG A 260 -10.61 -23.00 12.51
CA ARG A 260 -10.71 -23.30 13.95
C ARG A 260 -11.06 -24.77 14.13
N HIS A 261 -10.17 -25.55 14.75
CA HIS A 261 -10.38 -26.99 14.94
C HIS A 261 -11.07 -27.33 16.27
N SER A 262 -11.11 -26.40 17.23
CA SER A 262 -11.70 -26.65 18.55
C SER A 262 -12.35 -25.40 19.20
N GLY A 263 -13.31 -25.66 20.09
CA GLY A 263 -14.07 -24.64 20.82
C GLY A 263 -15.26 -24.07 20.03
N LEU A 264 -15.75 -22.90 20.44
CA LEU A 264 -16.91 -22.28 19.78
C LEU A 264 -16.57 -21.88 18.34
N GLY A 265 -17.37 -22.37 17.38
CA GLY A 265 -17.14 -22.11 15.95
C GLY A 265 -16.07 -23.00 15.32
N THR A 266 -15.92 -24.24 15.79
CA THR A 266 -15.21 -25.29 15.05
C THR A 266 -15.69 -25.35 13.59
N GLY A 267 -14.75 -25.50 12.65
CA GLY A 267 -15.02 -25.51 11.22
C GLY A 267 -15.00 -24.14 10.56
N ARG A 268 -14.98 -23.05 11.34
CA ARG A 268 -14.95 -21.68 10.82
C ARG A 268 -13.61 -21.37 10.16
N LEU A 269 -13.66 -20.84 8.95
CA LEU A 269 -12.50 -20.45 8.15
C LEU A 269 -12.20 -18.97 8.32
N TYR A 270 -10.90 -18.64 8.36
CA TYR A 270 -10.38 -17.29 8.54
C TYR A 270 -9.29 -17.02 7.51
N PHE A 271 -9.41 -15.91 6.82
CA PHE A 271 -8.42 -15.36 5.90
C PHE A 271 -7.82 -14.13 6.56
N TYR A 272 -6.55 -14.23 7.00
CA TYR A 272 -5.88 -13.18 7.76
C TYR A 272 -5.38 -12.06 6.87
N ARG A 273 -5.47 -10.85 7.41
CA ARG A 273 -5.07 -9.59 6.77
C ARG A 273 -4.05 -8.81 7.59
N GLU A 274 -3.83 -9.25 8.82
CA GLU A 274 -2.86 -8.72 9.75
C GLU A 274 -2.24 -9.87 10.52
N ARG A 275 -0.99 -9.68 10.94
CA ARG A 275 -0.28 -10.63 11.79
C ARG A 275 -0.99 -10.79 13.14
N ARG A 276 -1.29 -12.02 13.52
CA ARG A 276 -1.85 -12.39 14.82
C ARG A 276 -1.01 -13.48 15.48
N GLN A 277 -0.90 -13.38 16.80
CA GLN A 277 -0.21 -14.39 17.61
C GLN A 277 -0.78 -15.78 17.37
N LEU A 278 0.03 -16.81 17.60
CA LEU A 278 -0.40 -18.19 17.51
C LEU A 278 -1.64 -18.45 18.40
N SER A 279 -2.57 -19.27 17.91
CA SER A 279 -3.70 -19.74 18.71
C SER A 279 -3.74 -21.27 18.70
N PRO A 280 -3.82 -21.94 19.86
CA PRO A 280 -3.79 -23.40 19.93
C PRO A 280 -5.05 -24.06 19.36
N ASN A 281 -6.10 -23.28 19.04
CA ASN A 281 -7.37 -23.79 18.53
C ASN A 281 -7.50 -23.68 17.00
N HIS A 282 -6.45 -23.23 16.30
CA HIS A 282 -6.46 -23.00 14.86
C HIS A 282 -5.41 -23.86 14.17
N ASN A 283 -5.79 -24.46 13.05
CA ASN A 283 -4.87 -25.09 12.11
C ASN A 283 -4.65 -24.19 10.90
N LEU A 284 -3.42 -24.15 10.39
CA LEU A 284 -3.10 -23.56 9.10
C LEU A 284 -3.70 -24.45 8.00
N VAL A 285 -4.49 -23.84 7.12
CA VAL A 285 -5.11 -24.49 5.95
C VAL A 285 -4.25 -24.25 4.71
N GLY A 286 -3.68 -23.06 4.58
CA GLY A 286 -2.95 -22.68 3.37
C GLY A 286 -2.64 -21.19 3.34
N LYS A 287 -2.21 -20.71 2.18
CA LYS A 287 -1.85 -19.30 1.98
C LYS A 287 -2.42 -18.75 0.67
N VAL A 288 -2.98 -17.55 0.74
CA VAL A 288 -3.47 -16.82 -0.44
C VAL A 288 -2.29 -16.48 -1.36
N LYS A 289 -2.43 -16.79 -2.65
CA LYS A 289 -1.45 -16.52 -3.72
C LYS A 289 -1.93 -15.51 -4.75
N ASN A 290 -3.24 -15.45 -4.96
CA ASN A 290 -3.90 -14.49 -5.85
C ASN A 290 -5.17 -13.96 -5.18
N GLY A 291 -5.60 -12.75 -5.53
CA GLY A 291 -6.85 -12.18 -5.01
C GLY A 291 -6.78 -11.73 -3.56
N GLN A 292 -5.62 -11.26 -3.09
CA GLN A 292 -5.49 -10.75 -1.73
C GLN A 292 -6.36 -9.51 -1.50
N GLU A 293 -6.45 -8.62 -2.48
CA GLU A 293 -7.32 -7.44 -2.41
C GLU A 293 -8.80 -7.84 -2.46
N LEU A 294 -9.14 -8.91 -3.17
CA LEU A 294 -10.50 -9.47 -3.17
C LEU A 294 -10.94 -9.91 -1.76
N ILE A 295 -10.10 -10.69 -1.06
CA ILE A 295 -10.35 -11.07 0.36
C ILE A 295 -10.40 -9.85 1.29
N ARG A 296 -9.56 -8.86 1.01
CA ARG A 296 -9.42 -7.65 1.81
C ARG A 296 -10.66 -6.74 1.69
N MET A 297 -11.26 -6.67 0.52
CA MET A 297 -12.31 -5.68 0.27
C MET A 297 -13.72 -6.24 0.23
N ALA A 298 -13.86 -7.56 -0.01
CA ALA A 298 -15.16 -8.21 -0.09
C ALA A 298 -16.05 -7.87 1.13
N PRO A 299 -17.27 -7.35 0.92
CA PRO A 299 -18.18 -7.05 2.01
C PRO A 299 -18.73 -8.33 2.66
N ALA A 300 -19.22 -8.21 3.89
CA ALA A 300 -19.99 -9.31 4.46
C ALA A 300 -21.23 -9.57 3.59
N SER A 301 -21.60 -10.85 3.45
CA SER A 301 -22.67 -11.39 2.60
C SER A 301 -22.37 -11.50 1.11
N SER A 302 -21.24 -11.01 0.59
CA SER A 302 -20.85 -11.26 -0.80
C SER A 302 -20.33 -12.68 -1.01
N GLU A 303 -20.33 -13.13 -2.25
CA GLU A 303 -19.63 -14.33 -2.69
C GLU A 303 -18.38 -13.97 -3.49
N ILE A 304 -17.32 -14.74 -3.32
CA ILE A 304 -16.09 -14.62 -4.12
C ILE A 304 -15.80 -15.97 -4.80
N ALA A 305 -15.23 -15.92 -5.99
CA ALA A 305 -14.68 -17.11 -6.62
C ALA A 305 -13.36 -17.48 -5.92
N ILE A 306 -13.16 -18.77 -5.67
CA ILE A 306 -11.98 -19.30 -5.00
C ILE A 306 -11.48 -20.58 -5.68
N ARG A 307 -10.17 -20.75 -5.69
CA ARG A 307 -9.43 -21.88 -6.24
C ARG A 307 -8.36 -22.31 -5.26
N THR A 308 -8.02 -23.59 -5.29
CA THR A 308 -7.07 -24.24 -4.38
C THR A 308 -6.07 -25.08 -5.14
#